data_AF-A0A4S2RDQ4-F1
#
_entry.id   AF-A0A4S2RDQ4-F1
#
_cell.length_a   1.000
_cell.length_b   1.000
_cell.length_c   1.000
_cell.angle_alpha   90.00
_cell.angle_beta   90.00
_cell.angle_gamma   90.00
#
_symmetry.space_group_name_H-M   'P 1'
#
loop_
_entity.id
_entity.type
_entity.pdbx_description
1 polymer ?
#
loop_
_entity_poly.entity_id
_entity_poly.type
_entity_poly.pdbx_seq_one_letter_code
_entity_poly.pdbx_strand_id
1 'polypeptide(L)'
;MTDLHLIITPPEPGDWHGRLDVLEALEAAGWVGDAEMPLDIVRHPSGAVWAVTNECDDSAMDCPNGAVIEFPSDVPSVVIIAACLAATHPTQ
;
A
#
# COMPACT_ATOMS: atom_id res chain seq x y z
N MET A 1 -15.91 -15.78 -8.91
CA MET A 1 -16.15 -14.34 -8.64
C MET A 1 -15.88 -14.17 -7.16
N THR A 2 -14.62 -13.95 -6.81
CA THR A 2 -14.17 -13.94 -5.42
C THR A 2 -14.44 -12.54 -4.89
N ASP A 3 -15.40 -12.46 -3.97
CA ASP A 3 -15.77 -11.25 -3.26
C ASP A 3 -14.53 -10.71 -2.55
N LEU A 4 -14.10 -9.50 -2.92
CA LEU A 4 -12.96 -8.83 -2.32
C LEU A 4 -13.45 -8.24 -0.99
N HIS A 5 -13.74 -9.11 -0.03
CA HIS A 5 -13.93 -8.68 1.35
C HIS A 5 -12.59 -8.16 1.84
N LEU A 6 -12.38 -6.84 1.71
CA LEU A 6 -11.40 -6.11 2.49
C LEU A 6 -11.70 -6.44 3.97
N ILE A 7 -10.96 -7.38 4.55
CA ILE A 7 -10.94 -7.67 6.00
C ILE A 7 -10.16 -6.56 6.70
N ILE A 8 -10.43 -5.31 6.33
CA ILE A 8 -9.89 -4.14 6.98
C ILE A 8 -11.14 -3.32 7.27
N THR A 9 -11.63 -3.46 8.50
CA THR A 9 -12.69 -2.58 8.97
C THR A 9 -12.15 -1.16 8.83
N PRO A 10 -12.77 -0.29 8.01
CA PRO A 10 -12.27 1.06 7.85
C PRO A 10 -12.31 1.75 9.23
N PRO A 11 -11.20 2.32 9.73
CA PRO A 11 -11.19 3.04 10.99
C PRO A 11 -12.17 4.21 10.95
N GLU A 12 -12.71 4.59 12.10
CA GLU A 12 -13.69 5.68 12.20
C GLU A 12 -13.11 6.99 11.62
N PRO A 13 -13.95 7.87 11.04
CA PRO A 13 -13.49 9.15 10.52
C PRO A 13 -12.79 9.97 11.61
N GLY A 14 -11.45 10.01 11.60
CA GLY A 14 -10.64 10.68 12.62
C GLY A 14 -9.38 9.90 13.03
N ASP A 15 -9.33 8.60 12.77
CA ASP A 15 -8.25 7.70 13.26
C ASP A 15 -7.23 7.28 12.18
N TRP A 16 -7.25 7.90 11.01
CA TRP A 16 -6.25 7.61 9.97
C TRP A 16 -4.94 8.34 10.29
N HIS A 17 -3.88 7.58 10.56
CA HIS A 17 -2.49 8.03 10.71
C HIS A 17 -1.74 8.17 9.37
N GLY A 18 -2.46 8.21 8.24
CA GLY A 18 -1.88 8.50 6.93
C GLY A 18 -1.15 7.29 6.35
N ARG A 19 0.16 7.42 6.11
CA ARG A 19 0.96 6.34 5.49
C ARG A 19 1.27 5.19 6.43
N LEU A 20 1.19 5.42 7.74
CA LEU A 20 1.24 4.34 8.73
C LEU A 20 0.07 3.36 8.56
N ASP A 21 -1.15 3.85 8.28
CA ASP A 21 -2.30 2.96 8.03
C ASP A 21 -2.11 2.11 6.77
N VAL A 22 -1.45 2.68 5.75
CA VAL A 22 -1.11 1.95 4.52
C VAL A 22 -0.12 0.84 4.85
N LEU A 23 0.94 1.14 5.59
CA LEU A 23 1.93 0.16 6.02
C LEU A 23 1.27 -0.99 6.79
N GLU A 24 0.50 -0.68 7.84
CA GLU A 24 -0.16 -1.69 8.67
C GLU A 24 -1.12 -2.57 7.86
N ALA A 25 -1.89 -1.95 6.95
CA ALA A 25 -2.80 -2.67 6.06
C ALA A 25 -2.05 -3.61 5.10
N LEU A 26 -0.92 -3.18 4.54
CA LEU A 26 -0.12 -3.99 3.62
C LEU A 26 0.58 -5.14 4.37
N GLU A 27 1.12 -4.90 5.55
CA GLU A 27 1.69 -5.95 6.40
C GLU A 27 0.63 -7.00 6.77
N ALA A 28 -0.58 -6.56 7.16
CA ALA A 28 -1.71 -7.46 7.42
C ALA A 28 -2.12 -8.27 6.17
N ALA A 29 -1.87 -7.74 4.97
CA ALA A 29 -2.08 -8.43 3.69
C ALA A 29 -0.88 -9.30 3.24
N GLY A 30 0.15 -9.45 4.06
CA GLY A 30 1.30 -10.31 3.79
C GLY A 30 2.44 -9.65 3.03
N TRP A 31 2.44 -8.31 2.91
CA TRP A 31 3.63 -7.56 2.53
C TRP A 31 4.63 -7.53 3.69
N VAL A 32 5.89 -7.29 3.38
CA VAL A 32 6.98 -7.30 4.37
C VAL A 32 7.77 -6.01 4.27
N GLY A 33 8.02 -5.37 5.41
CA GLY A 33 8.92 -4.21 5.51
C GLY A 33 10.31 -4.51 4.95
N ASP A 34 10.90 -3.52 4.30
CA ASP A 34 12.28 -3.58 3.81
C ASP A 34 13.28 -3.75 4.96
N ALA A 35 14.44 -4.37 4.68
CA ALA A 35 15.44 -4.65 5.70
C ALA A 35 16.13 -3.39 6.25
N GLU A 36 16.25 -2.33 5.44
CA GLU A 36 16.93 -1.08 5.81
C GLU A 36 15.93 0.00 6.22
N MET A 37 14.79 0.07 5.54
CA MET A 37 13.74 1.07 5.80
C MET A 37 12.35 0.41 6.00
N PRO A 38 12.16 -0.40 7.05
CA PRO A 38 10.95 -1.20 7.24
C PRO A 38 9.68 -0.38 7.47
N LEU A 39 9.81 0.88 7.92
CA LEU A 39 8.69 1.79 8.15
C LEU A 39 8.31 2.62 6.91
N ASP A 40 9.19 2.67 5.91
CA ASP A 40 9.02 3.53 4.74
C ASP A 40 8.85 2.73 3.46
N ILE A 41 9.28 1.47 3.42
CA ILE A 41 9.22 0.60 2.25
C ILE A 41 8.65 -0.76 2.66
N VAL A 42 7.65 -1.23 1.92
CA VAL A 42 7.11 -2.59 2.03
C VAL A 42 7.13 -3.29 0.67
N ARG A 43 7.41 -4.59 0.68
CA ARG A 43 7.62 -5.42 -0.51
C ARG A 43 6.68 -6.62 -0.49
N HIS A 44 6.13 -6.96 -1.66
CA HIS A 44 5.32 -8.14 -1.85
C HIS A 44 6.08 -9.21 -2.66
N PRO A 45 5.88 -10.52 -2.40
CA PRO A 45 6.47 -11.60 -3.20
C PRO A 45 6.12 -11.58 -4.69
N SER A 46 5.07 -10.88 -5.10
CA SER A 46 4.75 -10.66 -6.53
C SER A 46 5.75 -9.75 -7.24
N GLY A 47 6.63 -9.06 -6.51
CA GLY A 47 7.54 -8.03 -7.02
C GLY A 47 7.00 -6.61 -6.90
N ALA A 48 5.79 -6.42 -6.34
CA ALA A 48 5.26 -5.09 -6.07
C ALA A 48 6.00 -4.46 -4.86
N VAL A 49 6.23 -3.15 -4.93
CA VAL A 49 6.86 -2.39 -3.85
C VAL A 49 6.05 -1.12 -3.63
N TRP A 50 5.75 -0.80 -2.38
CA TRP A 50 5.20 0.49 -2.00
C TRP A 50 6.18 1.20 -1.08
N ALA A 51 6.33 2.50 -1.26
CA ALA A 51 7.25 3.31 -0.46
C ALA A 51 6.74 4.74 -0.23
N VAL A 52 7.00 5.29 0.96
CA VAL A 52 6.95 6.73 1.22
C VAL A 52 8.16 7.38 0.58
N THR A 53 7.95 8.44 -0.22
CA THR A 53 9.00 9.01 -1.08
C THR A 53 9.58 10.31 -0.54
N ASN A 54 8.91 10.96 0.41
CA ASN A 54 9.40 12.17 1.07
C ASN A 54 8.72 12.42 2.43
N GLU A 55 9.17 13.45 3.14
CA GLU A 55 8.65 13.87 4.44
C GLU A 55 7.25 14.54 4.37
N CYS A 56 6.71 14.74 3.17
CA CYS A 56 5.39 15.33 2.96
C CYS A 56 4.29 14.26 2.86
N ASP A 57 4.56 12.98 3.16
CA ASP A 57 3.65 11.84 2.97
C ASP A 57 3.31 11.51 1.50
N ASP A 58 4.08 12.01 0.54
CA ASP A 58 4.00 11.46 -0.82
C ASP A 58 4.50 10.01 -0.81
N SER A 59 3.89 9.16 -1.63
CA SER A 59 4.28 7.76 -1.75
C SER A 59 4.16 7.28 -3.18
N ALA A 60 4.75 6.13 -3.49
CA ALA A 60 4.65 5.52 -4.81
C ALA A 60 4.55 4.01 -4.70
N MET A 61 4.00 3.39 -5.75
CA MET A 61 4.02 1.96 -5.94
C MET A 61 4.71 1.59 -7.26
N ASP A 62 5.72 0.73 -7.17
CA ASP A 62 6.28 0.02 -8.29
C ASP A 62 5.48 -1.27 -8.52
N CYS A 63 4.83 -1.36 -9.67
CA CYS A 63 4.05 -2.53 -10.06
C CYS A 63 4.96 -3.63 -10.62
N PRO A 64 4.59 -4.93 -10.48
CA PRO A 64 5.34 -6.04 -11.06
C PRO A 64 5.52 -5.97 -12.58
N ASN A 65 4.63 -5.26 -13.29
CA ASN A 65 4.69 -5.05 -14.73
C ASN A 65 5.60 -3.87 -15.15
N GLY A 66 6.31 -3.25 -14.20
CA GLY A 66 7.19 -2.11 -14.43
C GLY A 66 6.49 -0.75 -14.49
N ALA A 67 5.17 -0.68 -14.30
CA ALA A 67 4.48 0.59 -14.16
C ALA A 67 4.75 1.20 -12.77
N VAL A 68 4.76 2.53 -12.69
CA VAL A 68 4.88 3.27 -11.42
C VAL A 68 3.62 4.09 -11.22
N ILE A 69 3.06 4.06 -10.02
CA ILE A 69 1.92 4.88 -9.61
C ILE A 69 2.37 5.80 -8.49
N GLU A 70 2.22 7.11 -8.70
CA GLU A 70 2.53 8.12 -7.69
C GLU A 70 1.26 8.50 -6.93
N PHE A 71 1.40 8.66 -5.62
CA PHE A 71 0.34 9.06 -4.70
C PHE A 71 0.79 10.30 -3.94
N PRO A 72 0.36 11.51 -4.38
CA PRO A 72 0.53 12.72 -3.60
C PRO A 72 -0.07 12.59 -2.20
N SER A 73 0.43 13.40 -1.27
CA SER A 73 0.04 13.43 0.14
C SER A 73 -1.47 13.55 0.40
N ASP A 74 -2.22 14.18 -0.51
CA ASP A 74 -3.67 14.32 -0.42
C ASP A 74 -4.47 13.10 -0.90
N VAL A 75 -3.80 12.07 -1.42
CA VAL A 75 -4.43 10.81 -1.79
C VAL A 75 -4.81 10.03 -0.53
N PRO A 76 -6.10 9.65 -0.36
CA PRO A 76 -6.55 8.89 0.80
C PRO A 76 -5.87 7.52 0.91
N SER A 77 -5.47 7.13 2.12
CA SER A 77 -4.80 5.85 2.38
C SER A 77 -5.59 4.63 1.86
N VAL A 78 -6.92 4.65 1.95
CA VAL A 78 -7.78 3.58 1.41
C VAL A 78 -7.62 3.38 -0.10
N VAL A 79 -7.38 4.46 -0.87
CA VAL A 79 -7.15 4.39 -2.32
C VAL A 79 -5.80 3.74 -2.60
N ILE A 80 -4.77 4.09 -1.82
CA ILE A 80 -3.42 3.53 -1.95
C ILE A 80 -3.44 2.03 -1.61
N ILE A 81 -4.07 1.65 -0.50
CA ILE A 81 -4.22 0.24 -0.09
C ILE A 81 -4.92 -0.55 -1.20
N ALA A 82 -6.04 -0.05 -1.74
CA ALA A 82 -6.76 -0.71 -2.81
C ALA A 82 -5.89 -0.89 -4.08
N ALA A 83 -5.12 0.13 -4.46
CA ALA A 83 -4.21 0.06 -5.60
C ALA A 83 -3.09 -0.97 -5.38
N CYS A 84 -2.47 -0.99 -4.20
CA CYS A 84 -1.44 -1.95 -3.84
C CYS A 84 -1.97 -3.39 -3.87
N LEU A 85 -3.11 -3.65 -3.23
CA LEU A 85 -3.70 -4.99 -3.26
C LEU A 85 -4.04 -5.42 -4.69
N ALA A 86 -4.60 -4.54 -5.51
CA ALA A 86 -4.91 -4.83 -6.91
C ALA A 86 -3.65 -5.17 -7.73
N ALA A 87 -2.51 -4.51 -7.48
CA ALA A 87 -1.25 -4.75 -8.19
C ALA A 87 -0.59 -6.10 -7.86
N THR A 88 -0.98 -6.75 -6.75
CA THR A 88 -0.44 -8.07 -6.36
C THR A 88 -1.21 -9.24 -6.96
N HIS A 89 -2.39 -8.99 -7.51
CA HIS A 89 -3.20 -10.01 -8.13
C HIS A 89 -2.78 -10.20 -9.59
N PRO A 90 -2.60 -11.45 -10.06
CA PRO A 90 -2.32 -11.70 -11.47
C PRO A 90 -3.50 -11.20 -12.32
N THR A 91 -3.25 -10.27 -13.23
CA THR A 91 -4.16 -10.00 -14.34
C THR A 91 -4.28 -11.28 -15.16
N GLN A 92 -5.43 -11.94 -15.07
CA GLN A 92 -5.75 -13.13 -15.88
C GLN A 92 -5.68 -12.85 -17.38
#